data_AF-A0A674ADK1-F1
#
_entry.id   AF-A0A674ADK1-F1
#
_cell.length_a   1.000
_cell.length_b   1.000
_cell.length_c   1.000
_cell.angle_alpha   90.00
_cell.angle_beta   90.00
_cell.angle_gamma   90.00
#
_symmetry.space_group_name_H-M   'P 1'
#
loop_
_entity.id
_entity.type
_entity.pdbx_description
1 polymer ?
#
loop_
_entity_poly.entity_id
_entity_poly.type
_entity_poly.pdbx_seq_one_letter_code
_entity_poly.pdbx_strand_id
1 'polypeptide(L)'
;MCRGSSYSSKNKMCDLIGTLVDLKYSWILFVFTLCYIVTWAAFAELYFLGAWLRGDMEHIQDPQWQPCFEKLDSFHSALSISMDSQIINGYGSRVASANCMDGLVLMMAQSIIESVLDALMLGCILAKLAKPKRRLPTLLFSQHCVVSERDERLCLMFNVKTLKETHMLVAEIRAKLIKSHHTKEGEFILLEQRELTLGMGPDGARLFTVEPQTMEHVIDEQSPLWGISADSLEWDTFEIVVMVDGAVQDAGTAFHVRTSYTEDEIFWGQCFKSYKPLDERGIGSNHKTSDKNYKVQTATHSNREMAVRQRHERSPGHGTDSVPSNMSTRKVHYQYLSDQMLLCNSVTNNNGTGTRKLSKNEFFI
;
A
#
# COMPACT_ATOMS: atom_id res chain seq x y z
N MET A 1 2.89 -17.81 -1.05
CA MET A 1 1.48 -18.23 -0.99
C MET A 1 1.21 -18.75 0.41
N CYS A 2 0.51 -17.99 1.25
CA CYS A 2 0.03 -18.47 2.54
C CYS A 2 -1.49 -18.60 2.41
N ARG A 3 -1.96 -19.84 2.26
CA ARG A 3 -3.39 -20.18 2.31
C ARG A 3 -3.68 -20.60 3.75
N GLY A 4 -4.69 -19.98 4.35
CA GLY A 4 -5.07 -20.19 5.74
C GLY A 4 -5.63 -21.59 6.03
N SER A 5 -5.70 -21.86 7.34
CA SER A 5 -6.34 -23.00 8.01
C SER A 5 -5.47 -24.23 8.28
N SER A 6 -4.77 -24.22 9.43
CA SER A 6 -4.78 -25.31 10.43
C SER A 6 -3.87 -24.90 11.61
N TYR A 7 -4.49 -24.64 12.76
CA TYR A 7 -3.79 -24.27 14.01
C TYR A 7 -3.12 -25.54 14.59
N SER A 8 -1.82 -25.71 14.34
CA SER A 8 -1.01 -26.80 14.91
C SER A 8 0.36 -26.26 15.29
N SER A 9 0.92 -26.74 16.42
CA SER A 9 2.13 -26.23 17.09
C SER A 9 3.35 -26.01 16.18
N LYS A 10 3.40 -26.69 15.03
CA LYS A 10 4.42 -26.52 13.98
C LYS A 10 4.44 -25.12 13.36
N ASN A 11 3.33 -24.37 13.40
CA ASN A 11 3.28 -23.03 12.86
C ASN A 11 4.03 -22.00 13.73
N LYS A 12 4.19 -22.22 15.04
CA LYS A 12 4.80 -21.21 15.93
C LYS A 12 6.30 -21.00 15.67
N MET A 13 7.03 -22.07 15.33
CA MET A 13 8.46 -22.00 14.99
C MET A 13 8.68 -21.37 13.60
N CYS A 14 7.84 -21.73 12.62
CA CYS A 14 7.87 -21.12 11.29
C CYS A 14 7.49 -19.63 11.34
N ASP A 15 6.58 -19.27 12.24
CA ASP A 15 6.15 -17.89 12.48
C ASP A 15 7.26 -17.08 13.17
N LEU A 16 8.08 -17.68 14.05
CA LEU A 16 9.22 -17.00 14.68
C LEU A 16 10.29 -16.59 13.65
N ILE A 17 10.71 -17.50 12.77
CA ILE A 17 11.71 -17.19 11.73
C ILE A 17 11.11 -16.20 10.72
N GLY A 18 9.85 -16.37 10.32
CA GLY A 18 9.15 -15.42 9.47
C GLY A 18 9.12 -14.01 10.07
N THR A 19 8.69 -13.90 11.33
CA THR A 19 8.64 -12.65 12.09
C THR A 19 10.01 -12.01 12.22
N LEU A 20 11.05 -12.80 12.51
CA LEU A 20 12.42 -12.27 12.67
C LEU A 20 12.94 -11.68 11.35
N VAL A 21 12.66 -12.33 10.21
CA VAL A 21 13.09 -11.85 8.89
C VAL A 21 12.31 -10.59 8.47
N ASP A 22 11.04 -10.45 8.89
CA ASP A 22 10.19 -9.29 8.58
C ASP A 22 10.45 -8.04 9.45
N LEU A 23 11.17 -8.17 10.57
CA LEU A 23 11.61 -7.02 11.38
C LEU A 23 12.45 -6.04 10.56
N LYS A 24 12.61 -4.78 11.02
CA LYS A 24 13.58 -3.84 10.40
C LYS A 24 15.02 -4.29 10.68
N TYR A 25 15.98 -3.89 9.85
CA TYR A 25 17.40 -4.25 10.04
C TYR A 25 17.92 -3.87 11.43
N SER A 26 17.57 -2.67 11.92
CA SER A 26 17.94 -2.22 13.26
C SER A 26 17.41 -3.13 14.38
N TRP A 27 16.18 -3.65 14.22
CA TRP A 27 15.59 -4.57 15.21
C TRP A 27 16.23 -5.96 15.17
N ILE A 28 16.54 -6.47 13.97
CA ILE A 28 17.28 -7.74 13.83
C ILE A 28 18.63 -7.64 14.53
N LEU A 29 19.40 -6.59 14.24
CA LEU A 29 20.70 -6.36 14.87
C LEU A 29 20.55 -6.24 16.39
N PHE A 30 19.58 -5.46 16.87
CA PHE A 30 19.34 -5.30 18.30
C PHE A 30 19.01 -6.63 19.00
N VAL A 31 18.13 -7.45 18.43
CA VAL A 31 17.76 -8.75 18.99
C VAL A 31 18.97 -9.69 19.05
N PHE A 32 19.73 -9.81 17.95
CA PHE A 32 20.93 -10.67 17.95
C PHE A 32 22.00 -10.15 18.93
N THR A 33 22.27 -8.84 18.97
CA THR A 33 23.19 -8.24 19.94
C THR A 33 22.76 -8.54 21.38
N LEU A 34 21.47 -8.43 21.69
CA LEU A 34 20.96 -8.77 23.01
C LEU A 34 21.15 -10.26 23.32
N CYS A 35 20.87 -11.16 22.37
CA CYS A 35 21.13 -12.59 22.53
C CYS A 35 22.60 -12.87 22.83
N TYR A 36 23.55 -12.23 22.12
CA TYR A 36 24.98 -12.40 22.37
C TYR A 36 25.38 -11.92 23.78
N ILE A 37 24.91 -10.74 24.21
CA ILE A 37 25.19 -10.21 25.55
C ILE A 37 24.62 -11.15 26.64
N VAL A 38 23.40 -11.64 26.46
CA VAL A 38 22.78 -12.58 27.40
C VAL A 38 23.55 -13.89 27.47
N THR A 39 24.01 -14.42 26.33
CA THR A 39 24.86 -15.63 26.34
C THR A 39 26.20 -15.40 27.04
N TRP A 40 26.87 -14.26 26.80
CA TRP A 40 28.12 -13.92 27.51
C TRP A 40 27.90 -13.85 29.02
N ALA A 41 26.83 -13.20 29.47
CA ALA A 41 26.53 -13.10 30.89
C ALA A 41 26.18 -14.46 31.51
N ALA A 42 25.36 -15.27 30.84
CA ALA A 42 24.95 -16.58 31.35
C ALA A 42 26.13 -17.56 31.47
N PHE A 43 27.01 -17.63 30.47
CA PHE A 43 28.19 -18.49 30.55
C PHE A 43 29.23 -17.94 31.54
N ALA A 44 29.39 -16.61 31.65
CA ALA A 44 30.22 -16.00 32.70
C ALA A 44 29.76 -16.41 34.11
N GLU A 45 28.45 -16.40 34.35
CA GLU A 45 27.87 -16.85 35.61
C GLU A 45 28.14 -18.34 35.84
N LEU A 46 28.00 -19.20 34.82
CA LEU A 46 28.33 -20.63 34.93
C LEU A 46 29.81 -20.89 35.22
N TYR A 47 30.73 -20.17 34.57
CA TYR A 47 32.16 -20.27 34.86
C TYR A 47 32.50 -19.82 36.29
N PHE A 48 31.89 -18.71 36.72
CA PHE A 48 32.08 -18.18 38.06
C PHE A 48 31.53 -19.12 39.15
N LEU A 49 30.33 -19.67 38.94
CA LEU A 49 29.73 -20.66 39.84
C LEU A 49 30.55 -21.95 39.86
N GLY A 50 31.05 -22.40 38.72
CA GLY A 50 31.95 -23.56 38.65
C GLY A 50 33.22 -23.37 39.48
N ALA A 51 33.86 -22.21 39.34
CA ALA A 51 35.05 -21.86 40.14
C ALA A 51 34.73 -21.72 41.64
N TRP A 52 33.58 -21.15 41.99
CA TRP A 52 33.12 -21.04 43.37
C TRP A 52 32.88 -22.42 44.00
N LEU A 53 32.16 -23.31 43.32
CA LEU A 53 31.85 -24.65 43.81
C LEU A 53 33.09 -25.54 43.99
N ARG A 54 34.13 -25.32 43.17
CA ARG A 54 35.41 -26.05 43.30
C ARG A 54 36.34 -25.47 44.38
N GLY A 55 36.05 -24.28 44.91
CA GLY A 55 36.95 -23.58 45.82
C GLY A 55 38.17 -22.98 45.12
N ASP A 56 38.13 -22.81 43.79
CA ASP A 56 39.24 -22.24 43.01
C ASP A 56 39.54 -20.79 43.43
N MET A 57 38.52 -20.06 43.88
CA MET A 57 38.66 -18.68 44.37
C MET A 57 39.28 -18.57 45.76
N GLU A 58 39.23 -19.63 46.58
CA GLU A 58 39.83 -19.63 47.92
C GLU A 58 41.34 -19.93 47.87
N HIS A 59 41.77 -20.66 46.83
CA HIS A 59 43.15 -21.14 46.66
C HIS A 59 43.95 -20.33 45.62
N ILE A 60 43.57 -19.09 45.32
CA ILE A 60 44.22 -18.24 44.29
C ILE A 60 45.74 -18.06 44.54
N GLN A 61 46.18 -18.06 45.80
CA GLN A 61 47.58 -17.89 46.19
C GLN A 61 48.32 -19.21 46.46
N ASP A 62 47.65 -20.35 46.32
CA ASP A 62 48.25 -21.66 46.58
C ASP A 62 48.94 -22.21 45.32
N PRO A 63 50.28 -22.29 45.27
CA PRO A 63 51.00 -22.80 44.10
C PRO A 63 50.83 -24.31 43.87
N GLN A 64 50.25 -25.05 44.82
CA GLN A 64 49.94 -26.47 44.66
C GLN A 64 48.52 -26.71 44.11
N TRP A 65 47.64 -25.71 44.21
CA TRP A 65 46.28 -25.82 43.69
C TRP A 65 46.26 -25.61 42.17
N GLN A 66 45.54 -26.49 41.47
CA GLN A 66 45.38 -26.40 40.02
C GLN A 66 43.95 -25.97 39.71
N PRO A 67 43.72 -24.67 39.41
CA PRO A 67 42.39 -24.18 39.10
C PRO A 67 41.89 -24.72 37.76
N CYS A 68 40.57 -24.74 37.58
CA CYS A 68 39.97 -25.14 36.31
C CYS A 68 40.30 -24.14 35.19
N PHE A 69 40.27 -22.83 35.50
CA PHE A 69 40.64 -21.75 34.60
C PHE A 69 41.70 -20.88 35.26
N GLU A 70 42.77 -20.58 34.53
CA GLU A 70 43.83 -19.72 35.04
C GLU A 70 43.35 -18.26 35.18
N LYS A 71 43.70 -17.63 36.31
CA LYS A 71 43.43 -16.20 36.60
C LYS A 71 41.93 -15.84 36.57
N LEU A 72 41.08 -16.74 37.09
CA LEU A 72 39.67 -16.48 37.36
C LEU A 72 39.51 -16.04 38.83
N ASP A 73 39.54 -14.73 39.06
CA ASP A 73 39.51 -14.10 40.39
C ASP A 73 38.20 -13.37 40.71
N SER A 74 37.42 -13.04 39.68
CA SER A 74 36.28 -12.13 39.75
C SER A 74 35.25 -12.45 38.66
N PHE A 75 34.01 -11.98 38.83
CA PHE A 75 33.00 -12.09 37.77
C PHE A 75 33.47 -11.46 36.45
N HIS A 76 34.23 -10.36 36.50
CA HIS A 76 34.79 -9.72 35.31
C HIS A 76 35.78 -10.63 34.57
N SER A 77 36.61 -11.38 35.31
CA SER A 77 37.52 -12.37 34.72
C SER A 77 36.76 -13.54 34.08
N ALA A 78 35.66 -13.99 34.70
CA ALA A 78 34.79 -15.03 34.14
C ALA A 78 34.04 -14.53 32.89
N LEU A 79 33.60 -13.27 32.87
CA LEU A 79 33.01 -12.63 31.69
C LEU A 79 34.01 -12.51 30.54
N SER A 80 35.26 -12.18 30.86
CA SER A 80 36.34 -12.16 29.85
C SER A 80 36.58 -13.55 29.26
N ILE A 81 36.61 -14.60 30.08
CA ILE A 81 36.73 -16.00 29.62
C ILE A 81 35.55 -16.39 28.73
N SER A 82 34.33 -16.05 29.14
CA SER A 82 33.12 -16.33 28.36
C SER A 82 33.16 -15.63 27.00
N MET A 83 33.54 -14.35 26.96
CA MET A 83 33.64 -13.57 25.72
C MET A 83 34.76 -14.07 24.80
N ASP A 84 35.95 -14.34 25.37
CA ASP A 84 37.12 -14.81 24.62
C ASP A 84 36.90 -16.21 24.02
N SER A 85 36.17 -17.07 24.75
CA SER A 85 35.79 -18.40 24.28
C SER A 85 34.76 -18.35 23.17
N GLN A 86 33.88 -17.34 23.19
CA GLN A 86 32.85 -17.14 22.18
C GLN A 86 33.47 -16.56 20.89
N ILE A 87 34.07 -15.37 20.97
CA ILE A 87 34.60 -14.64 19.79
C ILE A 87 35.83 -15.33 19.14
N ILE A 88 36.30 -16.47 19.70
CA ILE A 88 37.48 -17.23 19.25
C ILE A 88 38.72 -16.32 19.18
N ASN A 89 38.79 -15.35 20.09
CA ASN A 89 39.90 -14.39 20.12
C ASN A 89 41.16 -15.06 20.70
N GLY A 90 40.95 -15.89 21.73
CA GLY A 90 41.95 -16.84 22.19
C GLY A 90 43.29 -16.21 22.59
N TYR A 91 43.30 -15.08 23.30
CA TYR A 91 44.53 -14.38 23.71
C TYR A 91 45.49 -15.22 24.58
N GLY A 92 45.11 -16.43 24.99
CA GLY A 92 45.99 -17.39 25.68
C GLY A 92 46.39 -17.00 27.09
N SER A 93 45.85 -15.89 27.63
CA SER A 93 46.18 -15.40 28.97
C SER A 93 45.40 -16.07 30.11
N ARG A 94 44.27 -16.71 29.76
CA ARG A 94 43.36 -17.45 30.63
C ARG A 94 43.01 -18.76 29.94
N VAL A 95 43.74 -19.81 30.26
CA VAL A 95 43.62 -21.13 29.60
C VAL A 95 42.87 -22.08 30.53
N ALA A 96 42.04 -22.95 29.94
CA ALA A 96 41.42 -24.05 30.67
C ALA A 96 42.46 -25.14 30.97
N SER A 97 42.56 -25.54 32.23
CA SER A 97 43.45 -26.62 32.65
C SER A 97 42.96 -27.97 32.15
N ALA A 98 43.87 -28.82 31.67
CA ALA A 98 43.56 -30.18 31.21
C ALA A 98 43.00 -31.09 32.32
N ASN A 99 43.17 -30.70 33.59
CA ASN A 99 42.78 -31.50 34.75
C ASN A 99 41.31 -31.29 35.16
N CYS A 100 40.59 -30.38 34.50
CA CYS A 100 39.20 -30.06 34.80
C CYS A 100 38.27 -30.45 33.66
N MET A 101 37.67 -31.65 33.76
CA MET A 101 36.75 -32.16 32.73
C MET A 101 35.45 -31.35 32.66
N ASP A 102 34.95 -30.86 33.80
CA ASP A 102 33.70 -30.08 33.86
C ASP A 102 33.82 -28.75 33.11
N GLY A 103 34.96 -28.06 33.24
CA GLY A 103 35.24 -26.82 32.51
C GLY A 103 35.36 -27.04 31.01
N LEU A 104 36.00 -28.14 30.59
CA LEU A 104 36.08 -28.52 29.18
C LEU A 104 34.70 -28.83 28.59
N VAL A 105 33.86 -29.57 29.31
CA VAL A 105 32.47 -29.85 28.89
C VAL A 105 31.66 -28.57 28.79
N LEU A 106 31.84 -27.64 29.72
CA LEU A 106 31.16 -26.33 29.68
C LEU A 106 31.60 -25.50 28.47
N MET A 107 32.89 -25.46 28.14
CA MET A 107 33.40 -24.80 26.93
C MET A 107 32.88 -25.44 25.65
N MET A 108 32.81 -26.77 25.59
CA MET A 108 32.22 -27.49 24.44
C MET A 108 30.72 -27.19 24.29
N ALA A 109 29.97 -27.13 25.39
CA ALA A 109 28.56 -26.76 25.36
C ALA A 109 28.37 -25.32 24.87
N GLN A 110 29.24 -24.40 25.33
CA GLN A 110 29.23 -23.00 24.90
C GLN A 110 29.45 -22.89 23.38
N SER A 111 30.47 -23.56 22.83
CA SER A 111 30.78 -23.46 21.40
C SER A 111 29.69 -24.03 20.50
N ILE A 112 28.99 -25.08 20.93
CA ILE A 112 27.83 -25.62 20.21
C ILE A 112 26.69 -24.59 20.18
N ILE A 113 26.34 -24.00 21.34
CA ILE A 113 25.25 -23.03 21.43
C ILE A 113 25.56 -21.77 20.59
N GLU A 114 26.79 -21.31 20.64
CA GLU A 114 27.27 -20.21 19.80
C GLU A 114 27.13 -20.53 18.31
N SER A 115 27.64 -21.68 17.87
CA SER A 115 27.58 -22.07 16.45
C SER A 115 26.16 -22.07 15.91
N VAL A 116 25.17 -22.41 16.75
CA VAL A 116 23.75 -22.35 16.41
C VAL A 116 23.28 -20.89 16.30
N LEU A 117 23.65 -20.02 17.24
CA LEU A 117 23.30 -18.60 17.19
C LEU A 117 23.86 -17.88 15.96
N ASP A 118 25.13 -18.15 15.61
CA ASP A 118 25.79 -17.59 14.43
C ASP A 118 25.11 -18.06 13.13
N ALA A 119 24.80 -19.35 13.04
CA ALA A 119 24.09 -19.92 11.90
C ALA A 119 22.69 -19.30 11.74
N LEU A 120 21.99 -19.06 12.86
CA LEU A 120 20.68 -18.38 12.85
C LEU A 120 20.80 -16.92 12.42
N MET A 121 21.79 -16.17 12.91
CA MET A 121 22.03 -14.78 12.52
C MET A 121 22.33 -14.67 11.02
N LEU A 122 23.29 -15.44 10.54
CA LEU A 122 23.67 -15.46 9.13
C LEU A 122 22.49 -15.90 8.24
N GLY A 123 21.78 -16.96 8.64
CA GLY A 123 20.59 -17.44 7.93
C GLY A 123 19.49 -16.38 7.83
N CYS A 124 19.23 -15.63 8.91
CA CYS A 124 18.24 -14.56 8.92
C CYS A 124 18.65 -13.36 8.05
N ILE A 125 19.92 -12.97 8.08
CA ILE A 125 20.44 -11.88 7.24
C ILE A 125 20.39 -12.29 5.76
N LEU A 126 20.82 -13.50 5.40
CA LEU A 126 20.77 -14.01 4.03
C LEU A 126 19.32 -14.14 3.54
N ALA A 127 18.41 -14.67 4.35
CA ALA A 127 17.00 -14.76 4.01
C ALA A 127 16.39 -13.36 3.75
N LYS A 128 16.82 -12.36 4.52
CA LYS A 128 16.37 -10.98 4.35
C LYS A 128 16.98 -10.29 3.12
N LEU A 129 18.23 -10.58 2.78
CA LEU A 129 18.86 -10.10 1.56
C LEU A 129 18.27 -10.77 0.31
N ALA A 130 17.89 -12.04 0.44
CA ALA A 130 17.22 -12.81 -0.59
C ALA A 130 15.77 -12.36 -0.81
N LYS A 131 15.12 -11.72 0.17
CA LYS A 131 13.82 -11.10 -0.04
C LYS A 131 13.99 -10.00 -1.09
N PRO A 132 13.34 -10.11 -2.27
CA PRO A 132 13.39 -9.06 -3.26
C PRO A 132 12.84 -7.79 -2.60
N LYS A 133 13.72 -6.81 -2.38
CA LYS A 133 13.33 -5.48 -1.91
C LYS A 133 12.23 -5.06 -2.86
N ARG A 134 11.00 -4.83 -2.36
CA ARG A 134 9.80 -4.48 -3.14
C ARG A 134 10.09 -3.27 -4.03
N ARG A 135 10.79 -3.48 -5.14
CA ARG A 135 10.94 -2.53 -6.25
C ARG A 135 9.63 -2.65 -7.01
N LEU A 136 8.55 -2.24 -6.33
CA LEU A 136 7.30 -2.01 -7.00
C LEU A 136 7.62 -1.06 -8.15
N PRO A 137 7.14 -1.33 -9.37
CA PRO A 137 7.29 -0.37 -10.44
C PRO A 137 6.71 0.95 -9.95
N THR A 138 7.47 2.03 -10.11
CA THR A 138 7.01 3.36 -9.70
C THR A 138 6.00 3.85 -10.74
N LEU A 139 4.79 3.31 -10.64
CA LEU A 139 3.63 3.69 -11.42
C LEU A 139 3.02 4.92 -10.76
N LEU A 140 2.92 5.99 -11.52
CA LEU A 140 2.35 7.26 -11.11
C LEU A 140 1.04 7.47 -11.83
N PHE A 141 0.05 7.93 -11.09
CA PHE A 141 -1.20 8.41 -11.62
C PHE A 141 -1.19 9.94 -11.69
N SER A 142 -2.06 10.53 -12.53
CA SER A 142 -2.36 11.96 -12.45
C SER A 142 -2.89 12.32 -11.07
N GLN A 143 -2.65 13.55 -10.62
CA GLN A 143 -3.18 14.04 -9.34
C GLN A 143 -4.68 14.28 -9.38
N HIS A 144 -5.24 14.45 -10.57
CA HIS A 144 -6.63 14.80 -10.79
C HIS A 144 -7.20 13.95 -11.93
N CYS A 145 -8.51 13.77 -11.90
CA CYS A 145 -9.28 13.32 -13.04
C CYS A 145 -9.82 14.52 -13.80
N VAL A 146 -10.08 14.34 -15.09
CA VAL A 146 -10.74 15.37 -15.90
C VAL A 146 -11.93 14.78 -16.64
N VAL A 147 -13.00 15.57 -16.78
CA VAL A 147 -14.18 15.21 -17.57
C VAL A 147 -14.27 16.17 -18.74
N SER A 148 -14.29 15.63 -19.96
CA SER A 148 -14.48 16.43 -21.17
C SER A 148 -15.14 15.61 -22.27
N GLU A 149 -15.58 16.30 -23.30
CA GLU A 149 -16.09 15.66 -24.51
C GLU A 149 -14.93 15.23 -25.42
N ARG A 150 -14.95 13.99 -25.89
CA ARG A 150 -14.01 13.40 -26.85
C ARG A 150 -14.81 12.58 -27.87
N ASP A 151 -14.64 12.91 -29.15
CA ASP A 151 -15.39 12.28 -30.25
C ASP A 151 -16.91 12.23 -29.96
N GLU A 152 -17.47 13.40 -29.59
CA GLU A 152 -18.91 13.59 -29.28
C GLU A 152 -19.44 12.79 -28.08
N ARG A 153 -18.55 12.25 -27.23
CA ARG A 153 -18.90 11.51 -26.03
C ARG A 153 -18.24 12.13 -24.80
N LEU A 154 -18.99 12.25 -23.72
CA LEU A 154 -18.44 12.70 -22.45
C LEU A 154 -17.61 11.57 -21.82
N CYS A 155 -16.36 11.87 -21.49
CA CYS A 155 -15.43 10.88 -21.00
C CYS A 155 -14.73 11.39 -19.72
N LEU A 156 -14.61 10.50 -18.74
CA LEU A 156 -13.75 10.68 -17.58
C LEU A 156 -12.36 10.16 -17.93
N MET A 157 -11.33 10.96 -17.66
CA MET A 157 -9.95 10.64 -18.01
C MET A 157 -9.00 10.81 -16.82
N PHE A 158 -7.99 9.94 -16.77
CA PHE A 158 -6.84 10.07 -15.88
C PHE A 158 -5.58 9.52 -16.56
N ASN A 159 -4.41 10.04 -16.21
CA ASN A 159 -3.15 9.59 -16.80
C ASN A 159 -2.47 8.57 -15.90
N VAL A 160 -1.80 7.59 -16.52
CA VAL A 160 -0.92 6.64 -15.85
C VAL A 160 0.43 6.62 -16.55
N LYS A 161 1.51 6.67 -15.78
CA LYS A 161 2.89 6.64 -16.28
C LYS A 161 3.79 5.77 -15.42
N THR A 162 4.78 5.13 -16.04
CA THR A 162 5.90 4.52 -15.33
C THR A 162 7.05 5.53 -15.22
N LEU A 163 7.75 5.59 -14.08
CA LEU A 163 8.98 6.39 -13.96
C LEU A 163 10.24 5.67 -14.42
N LYS A 164 10.15 4.36 -14.66
CA LYS A 164 11.30 3.54 -15.02
C LYS A 164 10.98 2.75 -16.28
N GLU A 165 11.99 2.57 -17.13
CA GLU A 165 12.03 1.60 -18.23
C GLU A 165 12.02 0.16 -17.66
N THR A 166 11.01 -0.17 -16.86
CA THR A 166 10.72 -1.53 -16.45
C THR A 166 9.61 -2.02 -17.35
N HIS A 167 9.93 -2.96 -18.23
CA HIS A 167 8.93 -3.67 -19.01
C HIS A 167 8.05 -4.47 -18.03
N MET A 168 6.76 -4.11 -17.98
CA MET A 168 5.75 -4.89 -17.28
C MET A 168 5.27 -5.99 -18.24
N LEU A 169 5.29 -7.26 -17.82
CA LEU A 169 4.90 -8.38 -18.69
C LEU A 169 3.39 -8.39 -18.95
N VAL A 170 2.61 -8.08 -17.91
CA VAL A 170 1.15 -8.03 -17.92
C VAL A 170 0.74 -7.03 -16.83
N ALA A 171 0.09 -5.93 -17.21
CA ALA A 171 -0.48 -4.97 -16.29
C ALA A 171 -1.93 -4.70 -16.70
N GLU A 172 -2.85 -5.07 -15.83
CA GLU A 172 -4.29 -4.87 -15.96
C GLU A 172 -4.71 -3.70 -15.07
N ILE A 173 -5.41 -2.73 -15.64
CA ILE A 173 -5.95 -1.60 -14.89
C ILE A 173 -7.46 -1.74 -14.76
N ARG A 174 -7.95 -1.48 -13.55
CA ARG A 174 -9.36 -1.54 -13.18
C ARG A 174 -9.76 -0.28 -12.43
N ALA A 175 -10.94 0.22 -12.70
CA ALA A 175 -11.50 1.38 -12.00
C ALA A 175 -12.86 1.01 -11.41
N LYS A 176 -13.12 1.47 -10.19
CA LYS A 176 -14.39 1.26 -9.49
C LYS A 176 -14.89 2.56 -8.90
N LEU A 177 -16.17 2.83 -9.08
CA LEU A 177 -16.90 3.85 -8.35
C LEU A 177 -17.37 3.27 -7.02
N ILE A 178 -17.09 3.99 -5.93
CA ILE A 178 -17.55 3.69 -4.59
C ILE A 178 -18.53 4.81 -4.19
N LYS A 179 -19.82 4.47 -4.08
CA LYS A 179 -20.87 5.42 -3.70
C LYS A 179 -21.89 4.73 -2.78
N SER A 180 -22.34 5.42 -1.75
CA SER A 180 -23.44 4.94 -0.91
C SER A 180 -24.78 5.36 -1.53
N HIS A 181 -25.78 4.49 -1.49
CA HIS A 181 -27.10 4.81 -2.02
C HIS A 181 -28.22 4.06 -1.31
N HIS A 182 -29.45 4.54 -1.47
CA HIS A 182 -30.65 3.82 -1.07
C HIS A 182 -31.24 3.08 -2.28
N THR A 183 -31.64 1.83 -2.09
CA THR A 183 -32.38 1.05 -3.10
C THR A 183 -33.81 1.57 -3.22
N LYS A 184 -34.50 1.17 -4.30
CA LYS A 184 -35.91 1.55 -4.50
C LYS A 184 -36.83 0.91 -3.45
N GLU A 185 -36.38 -0.20 -2.88
CA GLU A 185 -37.02 -0.98 -1.84
C GLU A 185 -36.77 -0.38 -0.44
N GLY A 186 -35.93 0.66 -0.32
CA GLY A 186 -35.66 1.41 0.90
C GLY A 186 -34.43 0.93 1.71
N GLU A 187 -33.68 -0.05 1.21
CA GLU A 187 -32.45 -0.52 1.85
C GLU A 187 -31.31 0.48 1.63
N PHE A 188 -30.52 0.77 2.67
CA PHE A 188 -29.33 1.60 2.54
C PHE A 188 -28.10 0.72 2.30
N ILE A 189 -27.46 0.90 1.15
CA ILE A 189 -26.22 0.21 0.79
C ILE A 189 -25.05 1.17 0.99
N LEU A 190 -24.21 0.86 1.97
CA LEU A 190 -23.01 1.61 2.28
C LEU A 190 -21.86 1.21 1.34
N LEU A 191 -21.22 2.20 0.71
CA LEU A 191 -20.01 2.04 -0.14
C LEU A 191 -20.17 0.95 -1.21
N GLU A 192 -21.27 0.99 -1.97
CA GLU A 192 -21.46 0.10 -3.10
C GLU A 192 -20.34 0.30 -4.13
N GLN A 193 -19.77 -0.80 -4.61
CA GLN A 193 -18.71 -0.79 -5.61
C GLN A 193 -19.28 -1.14 -6.98
N ARG A 194 -19.15 -0.23 -7.95
CA ARG A 194 -19.52 -0.46 -9.35
C ARG A 194 -18.31 -0.29 -10.25
N GLU A 195 -18.10 -1.23 -11.17
CA GLU A 195 -16.97 -1.19 -12.09
C GLU A 195 -17.16 -0.11 -13.18
N LEU A 196 -16.09 0.59 -13.51
CA LEU A 196 -16.03 1.56 -14.60
C LEU A 196 -15.30 0.93 -15.78
N THR A 197 -15.99 0.79 -16.92
CA THR A 197 -15.42 0.24 -18.14
C THR A 197 -14.39 1.20 -18.73
N LEU A 198 -13.12 0.80 -18.75
CA LEU A 198 -12.03 1.58 -19.35
C LEU A 198 -11.88 1.22 -20.84
N GLY A 199 -11.97 2.23 -21.70
CA GLY A 199 -11.94 2.10 -23.17
C GLY A 199 -10.53 1.90 -23.72
N MET A 200 -9.99 0.69 -23.62
CA MET A 200 -8.76 0.30 -24.32
C MET A 200 -8.99 -0.93 -25.19
N GLY A 201 -9.82 -0.78 -26.23
CA GLY A 201 -10.04 -1.83 -27.22
C GLY A 201 -10.79 -3.08 -26.72
N PRO A 202 -10.94 -4.10 -27.58
CA PRO A 202 -11.74 -5.29 -27.31
C PRO A 202 -11.15 -6.27 -26.28
N ASP A 203 -9.85 -6.19 -25.98
CA ASP A 203 -9.13 -7.15 -25.12
C ASP A 203 -8.98 -6.70 -23.65
N GLY A 204 -9.70 -5.63 -23.26
CA GLY A 204 -9.65 -5.06 -21.92
C GLY A 204 -8.47 -4.10 -21.69
N ALA A 205 -8.46 -3.44 -20.53
CA ALA A 205 -7.51 -2.39 -20.22
C ALA A 205 -6.12 -2.94 -19.81
N ARG A 206 -5.36 -3.38 -20.82
CA ARG A 206 -3.95 -3.79 -20.67
C ARG A 206 -3.03 -2.60 -20.93
N LEU A 207 -2.23 -2.24 -19.94
CA LEU A 207 -1.29 -1.13 -20.06
C LEU A 207 -0.09 -1.53 -20.92
N PHE A 208 0.26 -0.69 -21.90
CA PHE A 208 1.52 -0.79 -22.63
C PHE A 208 2.48 0.30 -22.14
N THR A 209 3.48 -0.11 -21.38
CA THR A 209 4.19 0.74 -20.41
C THR A 209 5.33 1.59 -21.01
N VAL A 210 5.47 1.67 -22.33
CA VAL A 210 6.56 2.43 -22.97
C VAL A 210 6.31 3.94 -22.90
N GLU A 211 5.04 4.36 -22.93
CA GLU A 211 4.65 5.77 -22.87
C GLU A 211 3.58 6.02 -21.80
N PRO A 212 3.48 7.25 -21.27
CA PRO A 212 2.33 7.66 -20.48
C PRO A 212 1.03 7.44 -21.26
N GLN A 213 0.06 6.77 -20.65
CA GLN A 213 -1.23 6.49 -21.26
C GLN A 213 -2.34 7.24 -20.55
N THR A 214 -3.23 7.87 -21.32
CA THR A 214 -4.48 8.43 -20.81
C THR A 214 -5.54 7.35 -20.83
N MET A 215 -6.01 6.97 -19.64
CA MET A 215 -7.14 6.06 -19.49
C MET A 215 -8.43 6.84 -19.66
N GLU A 216 -9.36 6.26 -20.39
CA GLU A 216 -10.63 6.88 -20.72
C GLU A 216 -11.79 5.97 -20.31
N HIS A 217 -12.74 6.53 -19.60
CA HIS A 217 -14.03 5.91 -19.32
C HIS A 217 -15.11 6.72 -20.02
N VAL A 218 -15.80 6.09 -20.98
CA VAL A 218 -16.94 6.70 -21.66
C VAL A 218 -18.14 6.69 -20.71
N ILE A 219 -18.72 7.86 -20.47
CA ILE A 219 -19.91 8.01 -19.62
C ILE A 219 -21.14 7.73 -20.51
N ASP A 220 -21.47 6.46 -20.72
CA ASP A 220 -22.66 6.03 -21.47
C ASP A 220 -23.85 5.71 -20.55
N GLU A 221 -24.98 5.25 -21.13
CA GLU A 221 -26.19 4.90 -20.36
C GLU A 221 -25.94 3.79 -19.33
N GLN A 222 -24.89 2.99 -19.51
CA GLN A 222 -24.47 1.90 -18.63
C GLN A 222 -23.52 2.38 -17.53
N SER A 223 -22.87 3.54 -17.71
CA SER A 223 -21.97 4.13 -16.74
C SER A 223 -22.70 4.52 -15.46
N PRO A 224 -22.17 4.21 -14.26
CA PRO A 224 -22.75 4.68 -13.01
C PRO A 224 -22.60 6.20 -12.83
N LEU A 225 -21.81 6.88 -13.66
CA LEU A 225 -21.65 8.33 -13.68
C LEU A 225 -22.65 9.04 -14.63
N TRP A 226 -23.53 8.29 -15.32
CA TRP A 226 -24.45 8.81 -16.33
C TRP A 226 -25.34 9.98 -15.86
N GLY A 227 -25.74 9.96 -14.58
CA GLY A 227 -26.62 10.96 -13.98
C GLY A 227 -25.91 12.21 -13.45
N ILE A 228 -24.57 12.25 -13.47
CA ILE A 228 -23.80 13.33 -12.88
C ILE A 228 -23.61 14.45 -13.91
N SER A 229 -24.00 15.66 -13.53
CA SER A 229 -23.72 16.92 -14.22
C SER A 229 -22.60 17.69 -13.52
N ALA A 230 -22.06 18.72 -14.19
CA ALA A 230 -21.03 19.60 -13.64
C ALA A 230 -21.47 20.22 -12.29
N ASP A 231 -22.73 20.64 -12.19
CA ASP A 231 -23.27 21.27 -10.99
C ASP A 231 -23.50 20.25 -9.87
N SER A 232 -23.91 19.03 -10.21
CA SER A 232 -24.16 17.97 -9.22
C SER A 232 -22.88 17.40 -8.61
N LEU A 233 -21.75 17.48 -9.34
CA LEU A 233 -20.46 16.93 -8.94
C LEU A 233 -19.99 17.50 -7.59
N GLU A 234 -20.28 18.76 -7.30
CA GLU A 234 -19.90 19.43 -6.04
C GLU A 234 -20.70 18.95 -4.83
N TRP A 235 -21.90 18.41 -5.04
CA TRP A 235 -22.80 17.96 -3.96
C TRP A 235 -22.84 16.45 -3.79
N ASP A 236 -22.38 15.71 -4.80
CA ASP A 236 -22.37 14.26 -4.82
C ASP A 236 -21.13 13.73 -4.08
N THR A 237 -21.34 12.86 -3.08
CA THR A 237 -20.25 12.22 -2.34
C THR A 237 -19.94 10.84 -2.95
N PHE A 238 -18.78 10.68 -3.59
CA PHE A 238 -18.31 9.41 -4.11
C PHE A 238 -16.79 9.38 -4.28
N GLU A 239 -16.23 8.18 -4.40
CA GLU A 239 -14.79 8.00 -4.61
C GLU A 239 -14.56 7.06 -5.79
N ILE A 240 -13.65 7.42 -6.70
CA ILE A 240 -13.22 6.56 -7.80
C ILE A 240 -11.89 5.93 -7.42
N VAL A 241 -11.87 4.61 -7.23
CA VAL A 241 -10.66 3.85 -6.92
C VAL A 241 -10.13 3.21 -8.19
N VAL A 242 -8.88 3.52 -8.53
CA VAL A 242 -8.15 2.93 -9.65
C VAL A 242 -7.10 1.98 -9.11
N MET A 243 -7.02 0.79 -9.70
CA MET A 243 -6.14 -0.28 -9.26
C MET A 243 -5.40 -0.85 -10.48
N VAL A 244 -4.10 -1.09 -10.32
CA VAL A 244 -3.28 -1.76 -11.31
C VAL A 244 -2.72 -3.03 -10.70
N ASP A 245 -3.02 -4.14 -11.36
CA ASP A 245 -2.53 -5.47 -11.05
C ASP A 245 -1.56 -5.92 -12.14
N GLY A 246 -0.37 -6.38 -11.77
CA GLY A 246 0.56 -6.87 -12.77
C GLY A 246 1.76 -7.62 -12.23
N ALA A 247 2.68 -7.95 -13.12
CA ALA A 247 3.95 -8.59 -12.78
C ALA A 247 5.13 -7.93 -13.51
N VAL A 248 6.24 -7.77 -12.80
CA VAL A 248 7.49 -7.23 -13.36
C VAL A 248 8.29 -8.34 -14.04
N GLN A 249 8.80 -8.07 -15.25
CA GLN A 249 9.52 -9.05 -16.07
C GLN A 249 10.73 -9.69 -15.38
N ASP A 250 11.55 -8.87 -14.74
CA ASP A 250 12.84 -9.32 -14.19
C ASP A 250 12.71 -10.13 -12.90
N ALA A 251 11.62 -9.94 -12.15
CA ALA A 251 11.47 -10.49 -10.80
C ALA A 251 10.34 -11.52 -10.66
N GLY A 252 9.48 -11.66 -11.67
CA GLY A 252 8.27 -12.50 -11.61
C GLY A 252 7.33 -12.17 -10.43
N THR A 253 7.55 -11.03 -9.78
CA THR A 253 6.85 -10.64 -8.55
C THR A 253 5.61 -9.87 -8.95
N ALA A 254 4.46 -10.34 -8.48
CA ALA A 254 3.20 -9.63 -8.64
C ALA A 254 3.21 -8.33 -7.84
N PHE A 255 2.69 -7.26 -8.43
CA PHE A 255 2.51 -5.97 -7.78
C PHE A 255 1.05 -5.53 -7.85
N HIS A 256 0.66 -4.75 -6.84
CA HIS A 256 -0.65 -4.13 -6.76
C HIS A 256 -0.47 -2.68 -6.37
N VAL A 257 -0.99 -1.75 -7.18
CA VAL A 257 -0.93 -0.31 -6.90
C VAL A 257 -2.34 0.25 -6.97
N ARG A 258 -2.69 1.12 -6.02
CA ARG A 258 -3.99 1.80 -5.99
C ARG A 258 -3.80 3.31 -5.92
N THR A 259 -4.73 4.04 -6.51
CA THR A 259 -4.97 5.45 -6.24
C THR A 259 -6.47 5.67 -6.14
N SER A 260 -6.88 6.78 -5.53
CA SER A 260 -8.27 7.19 -5.56
C SER A 260 -8.42 8.65 -5.92
N TYR A 261 -9.62 8.99 -6.41
CA TYR A 261 -10.03 10.33 -6.75
C TYR A 261 -11.36 10.62 -6.07
N THR A 262 -11.37 11.66 -5.26
CA THR A 262 -12.57 12.24 -4.66
C THR A 262 -13.24 13.23 -5.60
N GLU A 263 -14.46 13.65 -5.29
CA GLU A 263 -15.23 14.64 -6.02
C GLU A 263 -14.43 15.94 -6.29
N ASP A 264 -13.67 16.41 -5.30
CA ASP A 264 -12.83 17.62 -5.37
C ASP A 264 -11.64 17.48 -6.35
N GLU A 265 -11.26 16.25 -6.66
CA GLU A 265 -10.11 15.93 -7.53
C GLU A 265 -10.55 15.67 -8.98
N ILE A 266 -11.85 15.83 -9.30
CA ILE A 266 -12.42 15.67 -10.63
C ILE A 266 -12.73 17.04 -11.23
N PHE A 267 -12.03 17.40 -12.31
CA PHE A 267 -12.23 18.68 -12.99
C PHE A 267 -13.09 18.55 -14.25
N TRP A 268 -14.27 19.16 -14.22
CA TRP A 268 -15.16 19.24 -15.38
C TRP A 268 -14.69 20.29 -16.41
N GLY A 269 -14.85 19.98 -17.70
CA GLY A 269 -14.49 20.86 -18.81
C GLY A 269 -12.99 21.11 -18.94
N GLN A 270 -12.17 20.14 -18.52
CA GLN A 270 -10.73 20.21 -18.65
C GLN A 270 -10.20 19.02 -19.45
N CYS A 271 -9.11 19.25 -20.18
CA CYS A 271 -8.38 18.21 -20.88
C CYS A 271 -6.92 18.19 -20.43
N PHE A 272 -6.31 17.01 -20.40
CA PHE A 272 -4.87 16.88 -20.22
C PHE A 272 -4.12 17.44 -21.44
N LYS A 273 -3.00 18.13 -21.19
CA LYS A 273 -2.11 18.51 -22.28
C LYS A 273 -1.49 17.27 -22.92
N SER A 274 -1.57 17.19 -24.24
CA SER A 274 -0.94 16.10 -24.99
C SER A 274 0.55 16.01 -24.71
N TYR A 275 1.06 14.79 -24.62
CA TYR A 275 2.48 14.50 -24.50
C TYR A 275 3.18 14.92 -25.79
N LYS A 276 3.91 16.04 -25.75
CA LYS A 276 4.73 16.43 -26.90
C LYS A 276 5.96 15.52 -26.98
N PRO A 277 6.31 15.00 -28.17
CA PRO A 277 7.61 14.38 -28.37
C PRO A 277 8.73 15.41 -28.16
N LEU A 278 9.81 14.97 -27.52
CA LEU A 278 11.03 15.70 -27.23
C LEU A 278 11.90 15.68 -28.51
N ASP A 279 11.69 16.68 -29.38
CA ASP A 279 12.44 16.95 -30.61
C ASP A 279 12.34 15.91 -31.77
N GLU A 280 12.58 16.39 -32.99
CA GLU A 280 12.36 15.73 -34.30
C GLU A 280 13.18 14.45 -34.56
N ARG A 281 13.85 13.86 -33.56
CA ARG A 281 14.68 12.65 -33.73
C ARG A 281 14.47 11.56 -32.68
N GLY A 282 13.43 11.64 -31.86
CA GLY A 282 13.09 10.56 -30.94
C GLY A 282 11.67 10.65 -30.41
N ILE A 283 11.06 9.48 -30.18
CA ILE A 283 9.85 9.33 -29.39
C ILE A 283 10.29 9.43 -27.91
N GLY A 284 10.33 10.66 -27.38
CA GLY A 284 10.61 10.89 -25.96
C GLY A 284 9.56 11.84 -25.38
N SER A 285 9.00 11.55 -24.21
CA SER A 285 7.96 12.40 -23.61
C SER A 285 8.52 13.33 -22.53
N ASN A 286 8.14 14.62 -22.52
CA ASN A 286 8.50 15.52 -21.42
C ASN A 286 7.62 15.27 -20.19
N HIS A 287 8.17 14.55 -19.21
CA HIS A 287 7.47 14.03 -18.04
C HIS A 287 6.84 15.12 -17.13
N LYS A 288 7.31 16.37 -17.21
CA LYS A 288 6.83 17.49 -16.37
C LYS A 288 5.56 18.17 -16.88
N THR A 289 5.12 17.87 -18.11
CA THR A 289 3.97 18.56 -18.74
C THR A 289 2.66 17.76 -18.65
N SER A 290 2.78 16.47 -18.29
CA SER A 290 1.72 15.46 -18.19
C SER A 290 0.52 15.85 -17.33
N ASP A 291 0.79 16.49 -16.18
CA ASP A 291 -0.22 16.71 -15.15
C ASP A 291 -0.83 18.12 -15.27
N LYS A 292 -0.53 18.84 -16.37
CA LYS A 292 -1.09 20.16 -16.64
C LYS A 292 -2.36 20.02 -17.47
N ASN A 293 -3.41 20.66 -16.98
CA ASN A 293 -4.71 20.69 -17.65
C ASN A 293 -4.92 22.02 -18.37
N TYR A 294 -5.85 22.05 -19.31
CA TYR A 294 -6.37 23.28 -19.93
C TYR A 294 -7.89 23.20 -20.05
N LYS A 295 -8.56 24.35 -20.00
CA LYS A 295 -10.02 24.41 -20.11
C LYS A 295 -10.46 24.19 -21.55
N VAL A 296 -11.50 23.38 -21.73
CA VAL A 296 -12.14 23.09 -23.00
C VAL A 296 -13.64 23.39 -22.86
N GLN A 297 -14.26 23.87 -23.94
CA GLN A 297 -15.71 24.02 -23.95
C GLN A 297 -16.34 22.64 -23.91
N THR A 298 -17.07 22.33 -22.85
CA THR A 298 -17.74 21.04 -22.63
C THR A 298 -19.12 21.34 -22.07
N ALA A 299 -20.12 20.57 -22.48
CA ALA A 299 -21.46 20.66 -21.92
C ALA A 299 -21.42 20.50 -20.39
N THR A 300 -22.15 21.36 -19.67
CA THR A 300 -22.28 21.29 -18.19
C THR A 300 -23.35 20.30 -17.76
N HIS A 301 -24.26 19.95 -18.68
CA HIS A 301 -25.36 19.03 -18.45
C HIS A 301 -24.88 17.59 -18.31
N SER A 302 -25.61 16.81 -17.52
CA SER A 302 -25.39 15.35 -17.46
C SER A 302 -25.70 14.73 -18.82
N ASN A 303 -25.04 13.63 -19.16
CA ASN A 303 -25.38 12.93 -20.41
C ASN A 303 -26.81 12.42 -20.41
N ARG A 304 -27.37 12.09 -19.24
CA ARG A 304 -28.80 11.80 -19.09
C ARG A 304 -29.68 12.94 -19.59
N GLU A 305 -29.37 14.19 -19.21
CA GLU A 305 -30.11 15.37 -19.68
C GLU A 305 -29.93 15.60 -21.18
N MET A 306 -28.71 15.43 -21.70
CA MET A 306 -28.43 15.58 -23.13
C MET A 306 -29.19 14.54 -23.97
N ALA A 307 -29.23 13.28 -23.52
CA ALA A 307 -29.98 12.22 -24.19
C ALA A 307 -31.50 12.49 -24.24
N VAL A 308 -32.06 13.07 -23.17
CA VAL A 308 -33.47 13.47 -23.13
C VAL A 308 -33.75 14.61 -24.12
N ARG A 309 -32.87 15.61 -24.21
CA ARG A 309 -33.02 16.72 -25.18
C ARG A 309 -32.94 16.24 -26.62
N GLN A 310 -31.97 15.39 -26.95
CA GLN A 310 -31.82 14.83 -28.30
C GLN A 310 -33.05 14.00 -28.72
N ARG A 311 -33.70 13.28 -27.79
CA ARG A 311 -34.97 12.57 -28.08
C ARG A 311 -36.12 13.53 -28.38
N HIS A 312 -36.22 14.65 -27.67
CA HIS A 312 -37.23 15.66 -27.93
C HIS A 312 -37.02 16.35 -29.29
N GLU A 313 -35.78 16.66 -29.66
CA GLU A 313 -35.45 17.28 -30.94
C GLU A 313 -35.64 16.34 -32.14
N ARG A 314 -35.44 15.03 -31.97
CA ARG A 314 -35.68 14.01 -33.01
C ARG A 314 -37.15 13.69 -33.28
N SER A 315 -38.11 14.29 -32.57
CA SER A 315 -39.54 14.16 -32.85
C SER A 315 -40.14 15.39 -33.55
N PRO A 316 -39.94 15.60 -34.88
CA PRO A 316 -40.78 16.51 -35.65
C PRO A 316 -41.83 15.74 -36.47
N GLY A 317 -43.12 15.88 -36.14
CA GLY A 317 -44.17 15.32 -37.01
C GLY A 317 -45.61 15.25 -36.48
N HIS A 318 -46.29 16.38 -36.28
CA HIS A 318 -47.68 16.49 -36.73
C HIS A 318 -48.01 17.96 -37.04
N GLY A 319 -48.31 18.23 -38.31
CA GLY A 319 -48.66 19.57 -38.79
C GLY A 319 -50.12 19.93 -38.53
N THR A 320 -50.40 21.23 -38.49
CA THR A 320 -51.54 21.87 -39.17
C THR A 320 -51.31 23.38 -39.21
N ASP A 321 -51.84 23.98 -40.27
CA ASP A 321 -51.56 25.31 -40.80
C ASP A 321 -52.04 26.52 -39.96
N SER A 322 -51.46 27.66 -40.32
CA SER A 322 -51.93 29.06 -40.24
C SER A 322 -51.54 29.94 -39.03
N VAL A 323 -50.94 31.08 -39.40
CA VAL A 323 -50.28 32.20 -38.68
C VAL A 323 -51.37 33.25 -38.33
N PRO A 324 -51.30 34.15 -37.28
CA PRO A 324 -50.19 35.10 -37.19
C PRO A 324 -49.70 35.68 -35.84
N SER A 325 -48.42 36.06 -35.93
CA SER A 325 -47.62 37.14 -35.31
C SER A 325 -48.05 37.85 -34.02
N ASN A 326 -47.02 37.98 -33.17
CA ASN A 326 -46.72 39.03 -32.18
C ASN A 326 -47.31 38.93 -30.77
N MET A 327 -46.41 38.48 -29.88
CA MET A 327 -45.83 39.29 -28.79
C MET A 327 -46.18 38.87 -27.36
N SER A 328 -45.10 38.59 -26.63
CA SER A 328 -44.90 38.73 -25.18
C SER A 328 -44.80 37.43 -24.37
N THR A 329 -43.55 37.02 -24.22
CA THR A 329 -42.92 36.35 -23.08
C THR A 329 -43.83 36.22 -21.85
N ARG A 330 -44.21 34.99 -21.48
CA ARG A 330 -44.58 34.67 -20.09
C ARG A 330 -44.16 33.26 -19.71
N LYS A 331 -43.13 33.25 -18.84
CA LYS A 331 -42.64 32.20 -17.95
C LYS A 331 -43.61 31.04 -17.76
N VAL A 332 -43.21 29.82 -18.15
CA VAL A 332 -43.82 28.60 -17.63
C VAL A 332 -43.20 28.31 -16.28
N HIS A 333 -44.08 28.31 -15.28
CA HIS A 333 -43.88 28.15 -13.86
C HIS A 333 -43.34 26.74 -13.57
N TYR A 334 -42.13 26.62 -13.01
CA TYR A 334 -41.73 25.43 -12.27
C TYR A 334 -42.40 25.49 -10.90
N GLN A 335 -43.55 24.83 -10.78
CA GLN A 335 -44.24 24.70 -9.50
C GLN A 335 -44.86 23.33 -9.41
N TYR A 336 -44.01 22.30 -9.33
CA TYR A 336 -44.35 20.96 -8.85
C TYR A 336 -43.04 20.23 -8.54
N LEU A 337 -42.43 20.58 -7.41
CA LEU A 337 -41.40 19.80 -6.67
C LEU A 337 -40.96 20.51 -5.37
N SER A 338 -41.53 21.67 -5.04
CA SER A 338 -41.28 22.41 -3.80
C SER A 338 -42.10 21.90 -2.59
N ASP A 339 -43.21 21.20 -2.81
CA ASP A 339 -44.17 20.87 -1.73
C ASP A 339 -43.93 19.51 -1.05
N GLN A 340 -43.00 18.68 -1.53
CA GLN A 340 -42.58 17.46 -0.80
C GLN A 340 -41.27 17.61 -0.03
N MET A 341 -40.51 18.71 -0.23
CA MET A 341 -39.27 18.96 0.52
C MET A 341 -39.48 19.81 1.79
N LEU A 342 -40.66 20.41 1.97
CA LEU A 342 -40.98 21.26 3.12
C LEU A 342 -41.70 20.55 4.28
N LEU A 343 -42.06 19.27 4.13
CA LEU A 343 -42.74 18.49 5.18
C LEU A 343 -41.81 17.64 6.06
N CYS A 344 -40.49 17.62 5.83
CA CYS A 344 -39.52 16.96 6.71
C CYS A 344 -38.69 17.92 7.59
N ASN A 345 -38.86 19.25 7.47
CA ASN A 345 -38.08 20.22 8.25
C ASN A 345 -38.81 20.82 9.47
N SER A 346 -39.97 20.26 9.84
CA SER A 346 -40.69 20.73 11.02
C SER A 346 -41.21 19.58 11.88
N VAL A 347 -40.33 18.80 12.51
CA VAL A 347 -40.53 18.22 13.86
C VAL A 347 -39.18 17.70 14.38
N THR A 348 -38.77 18.23 15.53
CA THR A 348 -37.71 17.75 16.45
C THR A 348 -36.25 17.95 16.08
N ASN A 349 -35.82 19.20 16.24
CA ASN A 349 -34.55 19.52 16.86
C ASN A 349 -34.64 19.12 18.36
N ASN A 350 -33.96 18.04 18.78
CA ASN A 350 -33.41 17.83 20.13
C ASN A 350 -32.80 16.42 20.25
N ASN A 351 -31.49 16.32 20.09
CA ASN A 351 -30.56 15.68 21.03
C ASN A 351 -29.21 15.45 20.34
N GLY A 352 -28.18 16.09 20.87
CA GLY A 352 -26.84 16.08 20.28
C GLY A 352 -26.13 14.75 20.45
N THR A 353 -25.40 14.35 19.40
CA THR A 353 -24.17 13.56 19.48
C THR A 353 -23.38 13.82 18.20
N GLY A 354 -22.14 14.32 18.34
CA GLY A 354 -21.27 14.69 17.22
C GLY A 354 -20.84 13.49 16.38
N THR A 355 -20.97 13.61 15.07
CA THR A 355 -20.39 12.69 14.09
C THR A 355 -18.93 13.06 13.85
N ARG A 356 -18.04 12.17 14.25
CA ARG A 356 -16.58 12.29 14.15
C ARG A 356 -16.17 12.11 12.68
N LYS A 357 -15.57 13.13 12.06
CA LYS A 357 -14.86 12.98 10.77
C LYS A 357 -13.74 11.95 10.94
N LEU A 358 -13.80 10.85 10.20
CA LEU A 358 -12.73 9.86 10.13
C LEU A 358 -11.56 10.43 9.32
N SER A 359 -10.38 10.48 9.93
CA SER A 359 -9.19 11.09 9.33
C SER A 359 -8.43 10.10 8.45
N LYS A 360 -7.74 10.68 7.45
CA LYS A 360 -6.98 10.09 6.33
C LYS A 360 -5.88 9.05 6.63
N ASN A 361 -5.80 8.47 7.84
CA ASN A 361 -4.64 7.66 8.27
C ASN A 361 -4.90 6.17 8.57
N GLU A 362 -6.09 5.62 8.34
CA GLU A 362 -6.39 4.22 8.71
C GLU A 362 -6.33 3.19 7.56
N PHE A 363 -5.87 3.56 6.36
CA PHE A 363 -5.89 2.64 5.20
C PHE A 363 -4.53 2.14 4.70
N PHE A 364 -3.46 2.25 5.50
CA PHE A 364 -2.20 1.57 5.20
C PHE A 364 -2.01 0.34 6.11
N ILE A 365 -2.53 -0.81 5.66
CA ILE A 365 -2.03 -2.14 6.02
C ILE A 365 -1.86 -2.96 4.75
#